data_AF-A0A840AHI7-F1
#
_entry.id   AF-A0A840AHI7-F1
#
_cell.length_a   1.000
_cell.length_b   1.000
_cell.length_c   1.000
_cell.angle_alpha   90.00
_cell.angle_beta   90.00
_cell.angle_gamma   90.00
#
_symmetry.space_group_name_H-M   'P 1'
#
loop_
_entity.id
_entity.type
_entity.pdbx_description
1 polymer ?
#
loop_
_entity_poly.entity_id
_entity_poly.type
_entity_poly.pdbx_seq_one_letter_code
_entity_poly.pdbx_strand_id
1 'polypeptide(L)'
;MSIFGRKKDDAPDAPSTGDSMNTTPNRDQDLAVPTYRQAPSANAPVGMPPKPASPVQAPRPGAPPATAQSPRPQGAGERRTLVVGRGISLQGTVSDAERLVVEGTVESQMIQAAELAIGPTGVFRGEVQVEDAEIAGLFDGNITVRGSLVIRATGKVKGTARYRKLSVEEGGALMGSMEMLPGEG
;
A
#
# COMPACT_ATOMS: atom_id res chain seq x y z
N MET A 1 -4.29 21.22 63.27
CA MET A 1 -3.89 22.01 62.08
C MET A 1 -3.33 21.01 61.09
N SER A 2 -3.83 20.79 59.88
CA SER A 2 -4.60 21.66 59.02
C SER A 2 -4.97 20.83 57.78
N ILE A 3 -6.26 20.84 57.41
CA ILE A 3 -6.81 21.05 56.06
C ILE A 3 -6.07 20.42 54.86
N PHE A 4 -6.71 19.47 54.16
CA PHE A 4 -7.40 19.73 52.87
C PHE A 4 -7.88 18.40 52.25
N GLY A 5 -9.19 18.15 52.33
CA GLY A 5 -9.85 17.23 51.42
C GLY A 5 -9.98 17.89 50.05
N ARG A 6 -9.53 17.21 48.99
CA ARG A 6 -9.98 17.47 47.62
C ARG A 6 -10.70 16.22 47.12
N LYS A 7 -12.03 16.33 47.20
CA LYS A 7 -13.00 15.40 46.64
C LYS A 7 -12.90 15.41 45.13
N LYS A 8 -12.99 14.20 44.59
CA LYS A 8 -12.87 13.80 43.19
C LYS A 8 -14.27 13.37 42.78
N ASP A 9 -14.95 14.12 41.93
CA ASP A 9 -16.16 13.70 41.19
C ASP A 9 -16.26 14.71 40.01
N ASP A 10 -15.93 14.30 38.77
CA ASP A 10 -16.83 13.70 37.78
C ASP A 10 -17.46 14.77 36.86
N ALA A 11 -17.09 14.70 35.58
CA ALA A 11 -17.74 15.38 34.46
C ALA A 11 -18.10 14.27 33.46
N PRO A 12 -18.97 14.47 32.45
CA PRO A 12 -19.81 15.62 32.10
C PRO A 12 -21.29 15.23 31.92
N ASP A 13 -22.23 16.18 31.91
CA ASP A 13 -23.58 15.90 31.40
C ASP A 13 -24.11 17.07 30.57
N ALA A 14 -24.24 16.81 29.26
CA ALA A 14 -25.15 17.52 28.37
C ALA A 14 -26.42 16.66 28.25
N PRO A 15 -27.60 17.26 28.12
CA PRO A 15 -28.35 16.92 26.91
C PRO A 15 -29.19 18.06 26.29
N SER A 16 -29.14 18.07 24.96
CA SER A 16 -30.26 18.12 24.00
C SER A 16 -31.39 19.13 24.20
N THR A 17 -31.44 20.12 23.29
CA THR A 17 -32.73 20.63 22.78
C THR A 17 -32.80 20.27 21.30
N GLY A 18 -33.73 19.38 20.98
CA GLY A 18 -34.08 19.05 19.62
C GLY A 18 -35.17 19.98 19.10
N ASP A 19 -35.12 20.26 17.82
CA ASP A 19 -36.27 20.74 17.08
C ASP A 19 -36.41 19.91 15.80
N SER A 20 -37.53 19.20 15.76
CA SER A 20 -38.00 18.42 14.62
C SER A 20 -38.61 19.38 13.60
N MET A 21 -38.24 19.26 12.33
CA MET A 21 -39.15 19.60 11.24
C MET A 21 -38.89 18.73 10.01
N ASN A 22 -39.72 17.69 9.92
CA ASN A 22 -40.05 16.99 8.70
C ASN A 22 -40.72 17.96 7.71
N THR A 23 -40.18 18.08 6.50
CA THR A 23 -40.92 18.48 5.30
C THR A 23 -40.18 17.95 4.08
N THR A 24 -40.69 16.85 3.53
CA THR A 24 -40.49 16.47 2.13
C THR A 24 -41.36 17.40 1.28
N PRO A 25 -40.82 17.97 0.19
CA PRO A 25 -41.32 17.58 -1.12
C PRO A 25 -40.20 17.32 -2.13
N ASN A 26 -40.32 16.17 -2.80
CA ASN A 26 -39.66 15.84 -4.06
C ASN A 26 -39.82 16.98 -5.10
N ARG A 27 -38.70 17.55 -5.56
CA ARG A 27 -38.46 18.31 -6.80
C ARG A 27 -36.99 18.69 -6.74
N ASP A 28 -36.07 18.06 -7.46
CA ASP A 28 -35.93 18.16 -8.91
C ASP A 28 -34.93 17.07 -9.33
N GLN A 29 -35.39 16.00 -9.99
CA GLN A 29 -34.51 15.10 -10.73
C GLN A 29 -34.37 15.69 -12.14
N ASP A 30 -33.39 16.56 -12.37
CA ASP A 30 -32.93 16.89 -13.73
C ASP A 30 -31.54 17.55 -13.73
N LEU A 31 -30.48 16.79 -13.42
CA LEU A 31 -29.13 17.18 -13.83
C LEU A 31 -28.44 15.96 -14.44
N ALA A 32 -28.80 15.77 -15.70
CA ALA A 32 -28.34 14.73 -16.60
C ALA A 32 -26.81 14.64 -16.66
N VAL A 33 -26.33 13.40 -16.55
CA VAL A 33 -25.04 12.93 -17.05
C VAL A 33 -24.81 13.41 -18.49
N PRO A 34 -23.70 14.10 -18.83
CA PRO A 34 -23.33 14.29 -20.22
C PRO A 34 -22.98 12.92 -20.81
N THR A 35 -23.94 12.36 -21.55
CA THR A 35 -23.76 11.15 -22.35
C THR A 35 -22.79 11.52 -23.45
N TYR A 36 -21.60 10.94 -23.44
CA TYR A 36 -20.66 11.07 -24.54
C TYR A 36 -21.35 10.58 -25.83
N ARG A 37 -21.49 11.51 -26.77
CA ARG A 37 -22.09 11.31 -28.09
C ARG A 37 -21.30 10.25 -28.84
N GLN A 38 -21.90 9.07 -29.02
CA GLN A 38 -21.38 8.06 -29.93
C GLN A 38 -21.35 8.63 -31.35
N ALA A 39 -20.19 8.54 -31.99
CA ALA A 39 -20.01 8.94 -33.37
C ALA A 39 -20.72 7.95 -34.32
N PRO A 40 -21.35 8.43 -35.41
CA PRO A 40 -22.05 7.58 -36.37
C PRO A 40 -21.05 6.74 -37.18
N SER A 41 -21.15 5.42 -37.06
CA SER A 41 -20.47 4.48 -37.96
C SER A 41 -21.34 4.28 -39.21
N ALA A 42 -20.93 4.87 -40.32
CA ALA A 42 -21.45 4.53 -41.65
C ALA A 42 -20.38 4.81 -42.71
N ASN A 43 -19.70 3.76 -43.20
CA ASN A 43 -19.48 3.57 -44.63
C ASN A 43 -18.93 2.16 -44.95
N ALA A 44 -19.83 1.36 -45.53
CA ALA A 44 -19.72 0.47 -46.69
C ALA A 44 -18.47 -0.43 -46.97
N PRO A 45 -18.68 -1.61 -47.60
CA PRO A 45 -17.67 -2.65 -47.80
C PRO A 45 -16.89 -2.47 -49.10
N VAL A 46 -15.58 -2.73 -49.09
CA VAL A 46 -14.81 -3.01 -50.32
C VAL A 46 -13.74 -4.05 -50.00
N GLY A 47 -13.77 -5.17 -50.74
CA GLY A 47 -12.82 -6.25 -50.62
C GLY A 47 -11.40 -5.85 -50.99
N MET A 48 -10.43 -6.50 -50.34
CA MET A 48 -9.02 -6.47 -50.72
C MET A 48 -8.47 -7.91 -50.70
N PRO A 49 -7.60 -8.25 -51.67
CA PRO A 49 -7.24 -9.62 -52.03
C PRO A 49 -6.34 -10.30 -50.98
N PRO A 50 -6.27 -11.64 -50.93
CA PRO A 50 -5.30 -12.34 -50.11
C PRO A 50 -3.88 -12.02 -50.60
N LYS A 51 -3.03 -11.58 -49.68
CA LYS A 51 -1.59 -11.39 -49.90
C LYS A 51 -0.95 -12.74 -50.26
N PRO A 52 -0.09 -12.82 -51.29
CA PRO A 52 0.59 -14.07 -51.66
C PRO A 52 1.50 -14.54 -50.53
N ALA A 53 1.40 -15.85 -50.24
CA ALA A 53 2.26 -16.55 -49.30
C ALA A 53 3.72 -16.45 -49.74
N SER A 54 4.58 -15.96 -48.83
CA SER A 54 6.02 -16.00 -48.99
C SER A 54 6.50 -17.45 -49.08
N PRO A 55 7.42 -17.81 -50.00
CA PRO A 55 7.90 -19.17 -50.14
C PRO A 55 8.69 -19.60 -48.89
N VAL A 56 8.43 -20.83 -48.45
CA VAL A 56 9.14 -21.52 -47.38
C VAL A 56 10.64 -21.48 -47.68
N GLN A 57 11.41 -20.85 -46.78
CA GLN A 57 12.85 -20.75 -46.91
C GLN A 57 13.48 -22.03 -46.30
N ALA A 58 14.29 -22.73 -47.09
CA ALA A 58 14.99 -23.95 -46.69
C ALA A 58 15.86 -23.73 -45.42
N PRO A 59 16.06 -24.76 -44.58
CA PRO A 59 16.85 -24.62 -43.36
C PRO A 59 18.33 -24.38 -43.72
N ARG A 60 18.88 -23.25 -43.31
CA ARG A 60 20.33 -23.02 -43.32
C ARG A 60 20.93 -23.67 -42.07
N PRO A 61 21.93 -24.56 -42.16
CA PRO A 61 22.68 -25.01 -41.00
C PRO A 61 23.56 -23.85 -40.50
N GLY A 62 23.34 -23.36 -39.27
CA GLY A 62 24.29 -22.47 -38.59
C GLY A 62 23.75 -21.16 -37.97
N ALA A 63 22.49 -21.07 -37.56
CA ALA A 63 22.02 -19.92 -36.77
C ALA A 63 22.09 -20.22 -35.25
N PRO A 64 22.57 -19.28 -34.40
CA PRO A 64 22.45 -19.44 -32.94
C PRO A 64 20.97 -19.47 -32.54
N PRO A 65 20.59 -20.25 -31.51
CA PRO A 65 19.21 -20.29 -31.04
C PRO A 65 18.80 -18.91 -30.54
N ALA A 66 17.70 -18.38 -31.08
CA ALA A 66 17.04 -17.21 -30.52
C ALA A 66 16.65 -17.52 -29.07
N THR A 67 17.34 -16.85 -28.17
CA THR A 67 17.15 -16.90 -26.72
C THR A 67 15.74 -16.47 -26.33
N ALA A 68 15.17 -17.26 -25.43
CA ALA A 68 13.90 -17.05 -24.74
C ALA A 68 13.69 -15.62 -24.19
N GLN A 69 12.42 -15.17 -24.17
CA GLN A 69 11.84 -14.22 -23.19
C GLN A 69 10.36 -13.94 -23.56
N SER A 70 9.36 -13.96 -22.69
CA SER A 70 9.35 -13.97 -21.22
C SER A 70 8.07 -14.66 -20.71
N PRO A 71 8.09 -15.37 -19.57
CA PRO A 71 6.86 -15.75 -18.90
C PRO A 71 6.10 -14.47 -18.53
N ARG A 72 4.92 -14.27 -19.10
CA ARG A 72 3.92 -13.36 -18.54
C ARG A 72 3.74 -13.80 -17.08
N PRO A 73 3.81 -12.91 -16.08
CA PRO A 73 3.47 -13.29 -14.71
C PRO A 73 2.00 -13.72 -14.72
N GLN A 74 1.80 -15.03 -14.71
CA GLN A 74 0.50 -15.66 -14.63
C GLN A 74 0.07 -15.59 -13.17
N GLY A 75 -1.10 -14.97 -12.95
CA GLY A 75 -1.87 -15.16 -11.74
C GLY A 75 -1.18 -14.75 -10.44
N ALA A 76 -1.07 -13.44 -10.21
CA ALA A 76 -1.25 -12.98 -8.83
C ALA A 76 -2.68 -13.35 -8.44
N GLY A 77 -2.85 -14.52 -7.81
CA GLY A 77 -4.05 -14.77 -6.99
C GLY A 77 -4.25 -13.54 -6.12
N GLU A 78 -5.51 -13.15 -5.93
CA GLU A 78 -5.98 -11.89 -5.33
C GLU A 78 -5.21 -11.49 -4.06
N ARG A 79 -3.99 -10.98 -4.24
CA ARG A 79 -3.12 -10.54 -3.16
C ARG A 79 -3.58 -9.15 -2.80
N ARG A 80 -4.06 -8.97 -1.58
CA ARG A 80 -4.49 -7.68 -1.00
C ARG A 80 -3.28 -6.77 -0.86
N THR A 81 -2.87 -6.20 -1.99
CA THR A 81 -1.67 -5.39 -2.12
C THR A 81 -2.05 -3.93 -2.08
N LEU A 82 -1.57 -3.22 -1.06
CA LEU A 82 -1.71 -1.78 -0.96
C LEU A 82 -0.40 -1.13 -1.40
N VAL A 83 -0.48 -0.24 -2.39
CA VAL A 83 0.68 0.52 -2.89
C VAL A 83 0.43 2.00 -2.68
N VAL A 84 1.28 2.64 -1.88
CA VAL A 84 1.25 4.08 -1.64
C VAL A 84 2.30 4.72 -2.52
N GLY A 85 1.87 5.31 -3.62
CA GLY A 85 2.75 5.95 -4.60
C GLY A 85 3.39 7.25 -4.09
N ARG A 86 4.43 7.69 -4.80
CA ARG A 86 5.13 8.96 -4.53
C ARG A 86 4.16 10.15 -4.56
N GLY A 87 4.26 11.04 -3.58
CA GLY A 87 3.38 12.22 -3.46
C GLY A 87 1.98 11.93 -2.89
N ILE A 88 1.68 10.68 -2.58
CA ILE A 88 0.45 10.28 -1.88
C ILE A 88 0.75 10.22 -0.38
N SER A 89 -0.16 10.78 0.40
CA SER A 89 -0.15 10.69 1.86
C SER A 89 -1.32 9.83 2.30
N LEU A 90 -1.05 8.71 2.96
CA LEU A 90 -2.07 7.85 3.57
C LEU A 90 -2.17 8.18 5.05
N GLN A 91 -3.36 8.55 5.51
CA GLN A 91 -3.65 8.76 6.93
C GLN A 91 -4.78 7.82 7.39
N GLY A 92 -4.57 7.14 8.51
CA GLY A 92 -5.59 6.28 9.13
C GLY A 92 -5.04 4.96 9.66
N THR A 93 -5.86 3.91 9.60
CA THR A 93 -5.52 2.56 10.07
C THR A 93 -5.71 1.61 8.90
N VAL A 94 -4.74 0.71 8.68
CA VAL A 94 -4.84 -0.31 7.63
C VAL A 94 -4.83 -1.68 8.31
N SER A 95 -5.88 -2.45 8.05
CA SER A 95 -6.02 -3.83 8.50
C SER A 95 -6.26 -4.72 7.28
N ASP A 96 -5.81 -5.98 7.34
CA ASP A 96 -6.06 -7.00 6.32
C ASP A 96 -5.31 -6.80 4.98
N ALA A 97 -4.19 -6.08 4.98
CA ALA A 97 -3.30 -6.00 3.81
C ALA A 97 -2.32 -7.18 3.81
N GLU A 98 -2.23 -7.94 2.72
CA GLU A 98 -1.20 -8.98 2.61
C GLU A 98 0.17 -8.36 2.32
N ARG A 99 0.20 -7.35 1.44
CA ARG A 99 1.44 -6.70 1.01
C ARG A 99 1.29 -5.20 1.00
N LEU A 100 2.15 -4.49 1.72
CA LEU A 100 2.15 -3.04 1.78
C LEU A 100 3.44 -2.48 1.17
N VAL A 101 3.32 -1.73 0.09
CA VAL A 101 4.44 -1.04 -0.55
C VAL A 101 4.29 0.46 -0.32
N VAL A 102 5.29 1.09 0.29
CA VAL A 102 5.29 2.50 0.65
C VAL A 102 6.37 3.26 -0.10
N GLU A 103 5.99 4.03 -1.12
CA GLU A 103 6.88 4.95 -1.84
C GLU A 103 6.61 6.42 -1.51
N GLY A 104 5.42 6.74 -0.98
CA GLY A 104 5.00 8.06 -0.52
C GLY A 104 5.11 8.24 0.99
N THR A 105 4.15 8.95 1.58
CA THR A 105 4.08 9.18 3.03
C THR A 105 2.94 8.38 3.63
N VAL A 106 3.20 7.67 4.72
CA VAL A 106 2.17 6.94 5.48
C VAL A 106 2.24 7.41 6.92
N GLU A 107 1.11 7.87 7.43
CA GLU A 107 0.95 8.25 8.83
C GLU A 107 -0.25 7.49 9.41
N SER A 108 0.03 6.52 10.25
CA SER A 108 -0.98 5.59 10.73
C SER A 108 -0.76 5.21 12.17
N GLN A 109 -1.82 5.07 12.95
CA GLN A 109 -1.66 4.67 14.35
C GLN A 109 -1.33 3.18 14.49
N MET A 110 -1.91 2.33 13.65
CA MET A 110 -1.66 0.89 13.65
C MET A 110 -1.84 0.34 12.23
N ILE A 111 -0.85 -0.41 11.75
CA ILE A 111 -0.96 -1.15 10.50
C ILE A 111 -0.64 -2.61 10.76
N GLN A 112 -1.45 -3.49 10.18
CA GLN A 112 -1.19 -4.92 10.18
C GLN A 112 -1.10 -5.42 8.74
N ALA A 113 0.06 -5.97 8.38
CA ALA A 113 0.27 -6.60 7.09
C ALA A 113 1.15 -7.85 7.19
N ALA A 114 1.17 -8.71 6.18
CA ALA A 114 2.12 -9.83 6.18
C ALA A 114 3.52 -9.35 5.74
N GLU A 115 3.59 -8.63 4.62
CA GLU A 115 4.83 -8.07 4.07
C GLU A 115 4.76 -6.54 3.98
N LEU A 116 5.79 -5.86 4.49
CA LEU A 116 5.97 -4.41 4.35
C LEU A 116 7.26 -4.11 3.58
N ALA A 117 7.15 -3.29 2.53
CA ALA A 117 8.28 -2.79 1.78
C ALA A 117 8.23 -1.26 1.71
N ILE A 118 9.19 -0.59 2.35
CA ILE A 118 9.35 0.86 2.30
C ILE A 118 10.40 1.17 1.25
N GLY A 119 9.98 1.80 0.15
CA GLY A 119 10.86 2.26 -0.92
C GLY A 119 11.78 3.39 -0.44
N PRO A 120 12.79 3.77 -1.25
CA PRO A 120 13.80 4.76 -0.87
C PRO A 120 13.22 6.17 -0.60
N THR A 121 12.11 6.53 -1.25
CA THR A 121 11.39 7.79 -1.01
C THR A 121 10.29 7.65 0.03
N GLY A 122 10.05 6.44 0.53
CA GLY A 122 8.97 6.14 1.47
C GLY A 122 9.26 6.73 2.85
N VAL A 123 8.23 7.35 3.43
CA VAL A 123 8.24 7.86 4.80
C VAL A 123 7.10 7.20 5.56
N PHE A 124 7.42 6.38 6.55
CA PHE A 124 6.43 5.76 7.41
C PHE A 124 6.49 6.37 8.81
N ARG A 125 5.34 6.78 9.33
CA ARG A 125 5.18 7.30 10.68
C ARG A 125 4.09 6.55 11.43
N GLY A 126 4.44 5.92 12.56
CA GLY A 126 3.46 5.25 13.40
C GLY A 126 3.85 3.89 13.93
N GLU A 127 2.85 3.07 14.24
CA GLU A 127 3.03 1.68 14.66
C GLU A 127 2.64 0.69 13.56
N VAL A 128 3.48 -0.32 13.34
CA VAL A 128 3.22 -1.38 12.36
C VAL A 128 3.60 -2.74 12.90
N GLN A 129 2.77 -3.74 12.59
CA GLN A 129 2.99 -5.13 12.91
C GLN A 129 2.96 -5.96 11.64
N VAL A 130 4.08 -6.63 11.36
CA VAL A 130 4.28 -7.41 10.13
C VAL A 130 5.02 -8.72 10.38
N GLU A 131 4.91 -9.65 9.45
CA GLU A 131 5.73 -10.87 9.47
C GLU A 131 7.12 -10.56 8.92
N ASP A 132 7.19 -9.97 7.72
CA ASP A 132 8.45 -9.59 7.09
C ASP A 132 8.44 -8.10 6.70
N ALA A 133 9.57 -7.43 6.93
CA ALA A 133 9.71 -6.01 6.67
C ALA A 133 11.01 -5.70 5.94
N GLU A 134 10.92 -4.93 4.86
CA GLU A 134 12.05 -4.37 4.14
C GLU A 134 12.00 -2.84 4.19
N ILE A 135 13.06 -2.20 4.69
CA ILE A 135 13.11 -0.75 4.87
C ILE A 135 14.27 -0.17 4.05
N ALA A 136 13.93 0.49 2.94
CA ALA A 136 14.88 1.28 2.14
C ALA A 136 14.76 2.80 2.35
N GLY A 137 13.64 3.27 2.91
CA GLY A 137 13.34 4.68 3.16
C GLY A 137 13.48 5.07 4.63
N LEU A 138 12.66 6.03 5.06
CA LEU A 138 12.61 6.50 6.43
C LEU A 138 11.42 5.88 7.18
N PHE A 139 11.72 5.23 8.29
CA PHE A 139 10.74 4.73 9.24
C PHE A 139 10.87 5.48 10.55
N ASP A 140 9.77 5.99 11.10
CA ASP A 140 9.73 6.71 12.37
C ASP A 140 8.56 6.19 13.23
N GLY A 141 8.86 5.55 14.34
CA GLY A 141 7.85 5.00 15.24
C GLY A 141 8.19 3.63 15.79
N ASN A 142 7.20 2.75 15.87
CA ASN A 142 7.32 1.43 16.48
C ASN A 142 7.05 0.32 15.45
N ILE A 143 8.00 -0.56 15.23
CA ILE A 143 7.85 -1.69 14.31
C ILE A 143 7.93 -3.01 15.07
N THR A 144 6.97 -3.91 14.84
CA THR A 144 6.97 -5.28 15.36
C THR A 144 7.02 -6.27 14.20
N VAL A 145 8.17 -6.91 14.01
CA VAL A 145 8.43 -7.90 12.96
C VAL A 145 8.50 -9.29 13.55
N ARG A 146 7.54 -10.16 13.24
CA ARG A 146 7.50 -11.54 13.78
C ARG A 146 8.48 -12.47 13.08
N GLY A 147 8.85 -12.20 11.83
CA GLY A 147 9.79 -12.95 11.01
C GLY A 147 11.11 -12.21 10.86
N SER A 148 11.35 -11.63 9.68
CA SER A 148 12.63 -11.03 9.29
C SER A 148 12.53 -9.54 8.99
N LEU A 149 13.34 -8.73 9.67
CA LEU A 149 13.51 -7.31 9.41
C LEU A 149 14.79 -7.10 8.60
N VAL A 150 14.63 -6.58 7.37
CA VAL A 150 15.73 -6.23 6.46
C VAL A 150 15.78 -4.72 6.31
N ILE A 151 16.92 -4.14 6.66
CA ILE A 151 17.19 -2.72 6.45
C ILE A 151 18.14 -2.60 5.28
N ARG A 152 17.69 -1.96 4.21
CA ARG A 152 18.46 -1.80 2.97
C ARG A 152 19.51 -0.70 3.15
N ALA A 153 20.42 -0.58 2.18
CA ALA A 153 21.55 0.36 2.20
C ALA A 153 21.18 1.84 2.47
N THR A 154 19.97 2.29 2.11
CA THR A 154 19.50 3.67 2.36
C THR A 154 18.49 3.77 3.50
N GLY A 155 18.16 2.65 4.14
CA GLY A 155 17.14 2.55 5.18
C GLY A 155 17.52 3.32 6.44
N LYS A 156 16.59 4.11 6.96
CA LYS A 156 16.72 4.88 8.19
C LYS A 156 15.57 4.55 9.12
N VAL A 157 15.84 3.81 10.19
CA VAL A 157 14.82 3.46 11.19
C VAL A 157 15.04 4.32 12.43
N LYS A 158 14.00 5.03 12.84
CA LYS A 158 13.96 5.87 14.04
C LYS A 158 12.87 5.38 14.98
N GLY A 159 13.22 5.14 16.24
CA GLY A 159 12.26 4.70 17.26
C GLY A 159 12.52 3.29 17.77
N THR A 160 11.46 2.52 18.02
CA THR A 160 11.57 1.19 18.65
C THR A 160 11.33 0.10 17.60
N ALA A 161 12.25 -0.86 17.49
CA ALA A 161 12.14 -1.98 16.58
C ALA A 161 12.17 -3.31 17.33
N ARG A 162 11.07 -4.04 17.28
CA ARG A 162 10.90 -5.41 17.77
C ARG A 162 11.04 -6.38 16.62
N TYR A 163 11.99 -7.31 16.67
CA TYR A 163 12.22 -8.26 15.59
C TYR A 163 12.65 -9.64 16.09
N ARG A 164 12.42 -10.68 15.29
CA ARG A 164 13.03 -12.01 15.51
C ARG A 164 14.38 -12.15 14.84
N LYS A 165 14.46 -11.80 13.56
CA LYS A 165 15.71 -11.77 12.78
C LYS A 165 15.94 -10.36 12.23
N LEU A 166 17.16 -9.85 12.35
CA LEU A 166 17.56 -8.56 11.80
C LEU A 166 18.68 -8.77 10.78
N SER A 167 18.54 -8.16 9.61
CA SER A 167 19.59 -8.05 8.60
C SER A 167 19.71 -6.59 8.19
N VAL A 168 20.93 -6.06 8.19
CA VAL A 168 21.22 -4.67 7.83
C VAL A 168 22.24 -4.68 6.72
N GLU A 169 21.90 -4.08 5.59
CA GLU A 169 22.82 -3.86 4.48
C GLU A 169 23.76 -2.68 4.74
N GLU A 170 24.87 -2.62 4.01
CA GLU A 170 25.87 -1.56 4.13
C GLU A 170 25.23 -0.19 3.82
N GLY A 171 25.27 0.73 4.80
CA GLY A 171 24.65 2.06 4.71
C GLY A 171 23.33 2.21 5.50
N GLY A 172 22.74 1.10 5.96
CA GLY A 172 21.56 1.15 6.82
C GLY A 172 21.83 1.85 8.14
N ALA A 173 20.98 2.80 8.51
CA ALA A 173 21.06 3.56 9.74
C ALA A 173 19.88 3.24 10.67
N LEU A 174 20.19 3.01 11.93
CA LEU A 174 19.21 2.61 12.95
C LEU A 174 19.43 3.50 14.18
N MET A 175 18.38 4.20 14.61
CA MET A 175 18.47 5.22 15.64
C MET A 175 17.32 5.05 16.62
N GLY A 176 17.58 4.35 17.72
CA GLY A 176 16.60 4.14 18.77
C GLY A 176 16.80 2.82 19.50
N SER A 177 15.71 2.24 19.98
CA SER A 177 15.72 1.04 20.82
C SER A 177 15.41 -0.20 20.00
N MET A 178 16.22 -1.24 20.13
CA MET A 178 15.98 -2.52 19.48
C MET A 178 15.68 -3.58 20.53
N GLU A 179 14.59 -4.31 20.33
CA GLU A 179 14.15 -5.40 21.19
C GLU A 179 14.07 -6.68 20.37
N MET A 180 14.77 -7.72 20.80
CA MET A 180 14.66 -9.03 20.17
C MET A 180 13.43 -9.75 20.73
N LEU A 181 12.52 -10.17 19.85
CA LEU A 181 11.37 -10.99 20.22
C LEU A 181 11.86 -12.42 20.52
N PRO A 182 11.51 -13.00 21.69
CA PRO A 182 11.93 -14.34 22.04
C PRO A 182 11.41 -15.34 21.00
N GLY A 183 12.34 -16.15 20.51
CA GLY A 183 12.02 -17.26 19.64
C GLY A 183 11.49 -18.44 20.45
N GLU A 184 10.17 -18.66 20.56
CA GLU A 184 9.69 -20.04 20.77
C GLU A 184 10.18 -20.92 19.61
N GLY A 185 11.06 -21.86 19.95
CA GLY A 185 11.58 -22.91 19.09
C GLY A 185 11.22 -24.27 19.66
#